data_AF-A0A971HQY8-F1
#
_entry.id   AF-A0A971HQY8-F1
#
_cell.length_a   1.000
_cell.length_b   1.000
_cell.length_c   1.000
_cell.angle_alpha   90.00
_cell.angle_beta   90.00
_cell.angle_gamma   90.00
#
_symmetry.space_group_name_H-M   'P 1'
#
loop_
_entity.id
_entity.type
_entity.pdbx_description
1 polymer ?
#
loop_
_entity_poly.entity_id
_entity_poly.type
_entity_poly.pdbx_seq_one_letter_code
_entity_poly.pdbx_strand_id
1 'polypeptide(L)'
;MLSTNKKLYIKISLAFLLTHSITFAASVSDIENIEKNLIKTETELLTPELRLDELFAERSKYDGIGGWFQNSKKKALDAEIEKEQEKVKTLTNELKNLNNQVQEMVYQVAQSYESKKDYEKAIEYYLKVANRTDTVRQRIAVCFKAQKNYMQAVKWYLEMKRSDTVLIEVVDCCKLDGKDKEAIYWLFEILEPLNDNSAETTAFKLIEEYKYQNLKVDYPNFFERLSKIYISKAFNNYGNNPTQANADYKKAVALLCEETSAHESSISLKIVNSYQDNYTEALEILAKQKEAAERNFQDKINEANRDIREAEHRLRRAQDDAERHYRNTLTNAENSLNHANKRYSEIMAKPEATQQEKDYAKRQVDSAQRELTRVRNSRHEIVRDYLRPYERELESAKREKYNLERDKIQIIENYISPYKNKAENAKKLLQMVKTLHNNNF
;
A
#
# COMPACT_ATOMS: atom_id res chain seq x y z
N MET A 1 -2.09 25.28 20.40
CA MET A 1 -2.52 23.96 19.88
C MET A 1 -4.00 23.82 20.12
N LEU A 2 -4.74 23.38 19.09
CA LEU A 2 -6.21 23.17 19.01
C LEU A 2 -7.02 24.49 18.88
N SER A 3 -7.87 24.72 17.89
CA SER A 3 -8.38 23.88 16.79
C SER A 3 -8.44 24.67 15.49
N THR A 4 -8.08 23.97 14.43
CA THR A 4 -8.31 24.31 13.04
C THR A 4 -9.79 24.59 12.79
N ASN A 5 -10.12 25.84 12.43
CA ASN A 5 -11.38 26.23 11.80
C ASN A 5 -11.54 25.46 10.48
N LYS A 6 -12.07 24.23 10.56
CA LYS A 6 -12.67 23.54 9.42
C LYS A 6 -13.98 24.27 9.13
N LYS A 7 -13.93 25.26 8.24
CA LYS A 7 -15.11 25.68 7.48
C LYS A 7 -15.61 24.45 6.74
N LEU A 8 -16.67 23.83 7.26
CA LEU A 8 -17.39 22.77 6.58
C LEU A 8 -18.23 23.43 5.48
N TYR A 9 -17.58 23.78 4.36
CA TYR A 9 -18.31 24.10 3.13
C TYR A 9 -18.96 22.82 2.63
N ILE A 10 -20.19 22.54 3.05
CA ILE A 10 -21.07 21.65 2.30
C ILE A 10 -21.51 22.43 1.06
N LYS A 11 -20.69 22.41 0.02
CA LYS A 11 -21.16 22.70 -1.34
C LYS A 11 -21.82 21.43 -1.85
N ILE A 12 -23.14 21.36 -1.78
CA ILE A 12 -23.91 20.39 -2.58
C ILE A 12 -24.70 21.21 -3.61
N SER A 13 -24.31 21.04 -4.86
CA SER A 13 -24.86 21.73 -6.02
C SER A 13 -26.32 21.34 -6.25
N LEU A 14 -27.24 22.27 -6.03
CA LEU A 14 -28.63 22.15 -6.47
C LEU A 14 -28.75 22.61 -7.93
N ALA A 15 -29.06 21.68 -8.82
CA ALA A 15 -29.74 21.99 -10.07
C ALA A 15 -30.41 20.70 -10.59
N PHE A 16 -31.74 20.66 -10.63
CA PHE A 16 -32.50 20.60 -11.89
C PHE A 16 -34.02 20.61 -11.65
N LEU A 17 -34.72 21.36 -12.51
CA LEU A 17 -36.18 21.43 -12.64
C LEU A 17 -36.72 20.12 -13.25
N LEU A 18 -37.74 19.51 -12.65
CA LEU A 18 -38.45 18.35 -13.20
C LEU A 18 -39.80 18.76 -13.80
N THR A 19 -40.06 18.34 -15.04
CA THR A 19 -41.33 18.51 -15.76
C THR A 19 -42.10 17.18 -15.86
N HIS A 20 -43.30 17.17 -15.28
CA HIS A 20 -44.52 16.36 -15.46
C HIS A 20 -44.50 14.88 -15.95
N SER A 21 -44.92 14.02 -15.00
CA SER A 21 -46.02 13.02 -15.03
C SER A 21 -45.95 11.75 -15.90
N ILE A 22 -45.60 10.60 -15.28
CA ILE A 22 -46.18 9.25 -15.55
C ILE A 22 -46.25 8.46 -14.22
N THR A 23 -47.32 7.68 -14.02
CA THR A 23 -47.66 6.92 -12.81
C THR A 23 -46.89 5.60 -12.65
N PHE A 24 -46.34 5.38 -11.44
CA PHE A 24 -45.56 4.19 -11.04
C PHE A 24 -45.71 3.90 -9.53
N ALA A 25 -45.29 2.70 -9.10
CA ALA A 25 -45.43 2.19 -7.73
C ALA A 25 -44.66 2.97 -6.64
N ALA A 26 -43.70 3.81 -7.06
CA ALA A 26 -43.39 5.10 -6.47
C ALA A 26 -43.49 6.10 -7.64
N SER A 27 -44.39 7.07 -7.52
CA SER A 27 -44.69 8.01 -8.59
C SER A 27 -43.67 9.15 -8.59
N VAL A 28 -43.51 9.84 -9.73
CA VAL A 28 -42.74 11.10 -9.78
C VAL A 28 -43.23 12.08 -8.69
N SER A 29 -44.53 12.07 -8.40
CA SER A 29 -45.13 12.83 -7.30
C SER A 29 -44.65 12.40 -5.90
N ASP A 30 -44.27 11.14 -5.69
CA ASP A 30 -43.71 10.68 -4.40
C ASP A 30 -42.28 11.18 -4.20
N ILE A 31 -41.51 11.29 -5.29
CA ILE A 31 -40.18 11.92 -5.28
C ILE A 31 -40.32 13.41 -4.95
N GLU A 32 -41.21 14.13 -5.65
CA GLU A 32 -41.45 15.57 -5.41
C GLU A 32 -41.86 15.87 -3.96
N ASN A 33 -42.63 14.98 -3.33
CA ASN A 33 -43.04 15.15 -1.93
C ASN A 33 -41.88 14.98 -0.96
N ILE A 34 -40.99 14.02 -1.19
CA ILE A 34 -39.81 13.81 -0.34
C ILE A 34 -38.76 14.90 -0.59
N GLU A 35 -38.62 15.39 -1.81
CA GLU A 35 -37.77 16.56 -2.12
C GLU A 35 -38.25 17.84 -1.42
N LYS A 36 -39.57 18.07 -1.34
CA LYS A 36 -40.12 19.17 -0.54
C LYS A 36 -39.78 19.04 0.94
N ASN A 37 -39.85 17.83 1.48
CA ASN A 37 -39.44 17.56 2.86
C ASN A 37 -37.93 17.77 3.04
N LEU A 38 -37.10 17.35 2.07
CA LEU A 38 -35.66 17.61 2.07
C LEU A 38 -35.38 19.11 2.16
N ILE A 39 -35.94 19.92 1.27
CA ILE A 39 -35.76 21.39 1.25
C ILE A 39 -36.24 22.01 2.56
N LYS A 40 -37.37 21.53 3.10
CA LYS A 40 -37.89 22.01 4.39
C LYS A 40 -36.91 21.72 5.52
N THR A 41 -36.43 20.49 5.65
CA THR A 41 -35.47 20.09 6.69
C THR A 41 -34.12 20.81 6.51
N GLU A 42 -33.68 21.08 5.27
CA GLU A 42 -32.47 21.87 4.99
C GLU A 42 -32.64 23.31 5.50
N THR A 43 -33.81 23.90 5.25
CA THR A 43 -34.15 25.24 5.72
C THR A 43 -34.20 25.29 7.25
N GLU A 44 -34.78 24.26 7.88
CA GLU A 44 -34.86 24.14 9.34
C GLU A 44 -33.46 23.98 9.99
N LEU A 45 -32.52 23.33 9.32
CA LEU A 45 -31.13 23.14 9.79
C LEU A 45 -30.33 24.44 9.90
N LEU A 46 -30.59 25.44 9.03
CA LEU A 46 -29.85 26.70 9.03
C LEU A 46 -30.00 27.46 10.36
N THR A 47 -31.15 27.35 11.02
CA THR A 47 -31.45 28.09 12.25
C THR A 47 -30.56 27.66 13.43
N PRO A 48 -30.49 26.37 13.82
CA PRO A 48 -29.61 25.93 14.90
C PRO A 48 -28.12 26.02 14.53
N GLU A 49 -27.73 25.91 13.25
CA GLU A 49 -26.33 26.12 12.83
C GLU A 49 -25.87 27.56 13.07
N LEU A 50 -26.66 28.56 12.64
CA LEU A 50 -26.36 29.96 12.91
C LEU A 50 -26.34 30.26 14.42
N ARG A 51 -27.25 29.63 15.17
CA ARG A 51 -27.29 29.77 16.63
C ARG A 51 -26.04 29.20 17.30
N LEU A 52 -25.51 28.08 16.82
CA LEU A 52 -24.26 27.51 17.33
C LEU A 52 -23.07 28.45 17.12
N ASP A 53 -22.97 29.08 15.94
CA ASP A 53 -21.89 30.04 15.66
C ASP A 53 -21.93 31.23 16.63
N GLU A 54 -23.13 31.76 16.92
CA GLU A 54 -23.33 32.81 17.94
C GLU A 54 -22.90 32.32 19.33
N LEU A 55 -23.36 31.14 19.75
CA LEU A 55 -23.08 30.58 21.06
C LEU A 55 -21.59 30.30 21.26
N PHE A 56 -20.89 29.79 20.23
CA PHE A 56 -19.44 29.62 20.28
C PHE A 56 -18.69 30.95 20.38
N ALA A 57 -19.13 31.97 19.64
CA ALA A 57 -18.57 33.31 19.73
C ALA A 57 -18.79 33.91 21.13
N GLU A 58 -19.97 33.74 21.72
CA GLU A 58 -20.27 34.18 23.08
C GLU A 58 -19.47 33.42 24.14
N ARG A 59 -19.37 32.10 24.03
CA ARG A 59 -18.59 31.25 24.94
C ARG A 59 -17.11 31.61 24.91
N SER A 60 -16.55 31.89 23.73
CA SER A 60 -15.13 32.26 23.58
C SER A 60 -14.73 33.51 24.36
N LYS A 61 -15.66 34.44 24.61
CA LYS A 61 -15.43 35.65 25.42
C LYS A 61 -15.11 35.33 26.90
N TYR A 62 -15.39 34.11 27.34
CA TYR A 62 -15.14 33.61 28.69
C TYR A 62 -13.94 32.66 28.77
N ASP A 63 -13.23 32.42 27.66
CA ASP A 63 -11.99 31.63 27.66
C ASP A 63 -10.79 32.56 27.96
N GLY A 64 -10.20 32.42 29.16
CA GLY A 64 -8.98 33.16 29.58
C GLY A 64 -9.18 34.20 30.69
N ILE A 65 -10.42 34.48 31.12
CA ILE A 65 -10.71 35.39 32.24
C ILE A 65 -10.98 34.56 33.51
N GLY A 66 -9.98 34.47 34.39
CA GLY A 66 -10.03 33.68 35.63
C GLY A 66 -10.85 34.34 36.74
N GLY A 67 -12.13 33.97 36.87
CA GLY A 67 -12.98 34.38 38.00
C GLY A 67 -14.08 33.37 38.32
N TRP A 68 -14.21 32.98 39.60
CA TRP A 68 -15.17 31.99 40.11
C TRP A 68 -16.64 32.30 39.71
N PHE A 69 -17.02 33.57 39.58
CA PHE A 69 -18.39 34.00 39.28
C PHE A 69 -18.84 33.85 37.82
N GLN A 70 -17.94 33.51 36.88
CA GLN A 70 -18.29 33.31 35.46
C GLN A 70 -18.58 31.84 35.12
N ASN A 71 -18.34 30.93 36.06
CA ASN A 71 -18.46 29.48 35.84
C ASN A 71 -19.91 29.02 35.58
N SER A 72 -20.90 29.69 36.19
CA SER A 72 -22.32 29.36 35.98
C SER A 72 -22.82 29.78 34.59
N LYS A 73 -22.42 30.95 34.09
CA LYS A 73 -22.74 31.42 32.73
C LYS A 73 -22.05 30.59 31.66
N LYS A 74 -20.79 30.22 31.89
CA LYS A 74 -20.04 29.30 31.02
C LYS A 74 -20.75 27.95 30.92
N LYS A 75 -21.14 27.37 32.07
CA LYS A 75 -21.89 26.11 32.11
C LYS A 75 -23.25 26.18 31.43
N ALA A 76 -23.95 27.33 31.52
CA ALA A 76 -25.21 27.53 30.81
C ALA A 76 -25.02 27.61 29.29
N LEU A 77 -24.00 28.33 28.82
CA LEU A 77 -23.64 28.39 27.40
C LEU A 77 -23.19 27.02 26.87
N ASP A 78 -22.34 26.29 27.61
CA ASP A 78 -21.90 24.95 27.22
C ASP A 78 -23.11 23.98 27.11
N ALA A 79 -24.11 24.09 28.01
CA ALA A 79 -25.33 23.29 27.93
C ALA A 79 -26.26 23.69 26.75
N GLU A 80 -26.33 24.98 26.41
CA GLU A 80 -27.08 25.44 25.23
C GLU A 80 -26.40 25.02 23.93
N ILE A 81 -25.07 25.08 23.87
CA ILE A 81 -24.26 24.56 22.76
C ILE A 81 -24.52 23.07 22.58
N GLU A 82 -24.47 22.27 23.64
CA GLU A 82 -24.72 20.83 23.57
C GLU A 82 -26.11 20.52 23.01
N LYS A 83 -27.14 21.26 23.46
CA LYS A 83 -28.52 21.12 22.97
C LYS A 83 -28.66 21.49 21.49
N GLU A 84 -28.08 22.59 21.04
CA GLU A 84 -28.15 23.00 19.63
C GLU A 84 -27.30 22.07 18.74
N GLN A 85 -26.18 21.55 19.24
CA GLN A 85 -25.39 20.51 18.57
C GLN A 85 -26.19 19.22 18.37
N GLU A 86 -26.97 18.81 19.37
CA GLU A 86 -27.84 17.64 19.28
C GLU A 86 -28.94 17.83 18.22
N LYS A 87 -29.54 19.03 18.13
CA LYS A 87 -30.51 19.37 17.08
C LYS A 87 -29.88 19.34 15.69
N VAL A 88 -28.72 19.99 15.50
CA VAL A 88 -27.98 19.96 14.22
C VAL A 88 -27.68 18.53 13.82
N LYS A 89 -27.18 17.70 14.73
CA LYS A 89 -26.91 16.28 14.48
C LYS A 89 -28.17 15.52 14.05
N THR A 90 -29.30 15.77 14.72
CA THR A 90 -30.58 15.11 14.40
C THR A 90 -31.07 15.47 13.00
N LEU A 91 -31.15 16.78 12.69
CA LEU A 91 -31.57 17.28 11.38
C LEU A 91 -30.61 16.85 10.27
N THR A 92 -29.30 16.84 10.52
CA THR A 92 -28.31 16.34 9.56
C THR A 92 -28.52 14.85 9.25
N ASN A 93 -28.83 14.03 10.27
CA ASN A 93 -29.14 12.62 10.05
C ASN A 93 -30.46 12.43 9.29
N GLU A 94 -31.47 13.25 9.58
CA GLU A 94 -32.74 13.26 8.86
C GLU A 94 -32.55 13.61 7.38
N LEU A 95 -31.79 14.66 7.08
CA LEU A 95 -31.41 15.04 5.72
C LEU A 95 -30.70 13.92 4.98
N LYS A 96 -29.75 13.25 5.64
CA LYS A 96 -29.08 12.10 5.06
C LYS A 96 -30.06 10.97 4.73
N ASN A 97 -31.01 10.69 5.62
CA ASN A 97 -32.02 9.66 5.41
C ASN A 97 -32.99 10.02 4.28
N LEU A 98 -33.50 11.26 4.24
CA LEU A 98 -34.36 11.77 3.18
C LEU A 98 -33.63 11.73 1.82
N ASN A 99 -32.38 12.18 1.78
CA ASN A 99 -31.58 12.11 0.56
C ASN A 99 -31.40 10.65 0.09
N ASN A 100 -31.10 9.71 0.98
CA ASN A 100 -31.01 8.30 0.62
C ASN A 100 -32.33 7.74 0.07
N GLN A 101 -33.47 8.14 0.65
CA GLN A 101 -34.79 7.75 0.15
C GLN A 101 -35.06 8.31 -1.26
N VAL A 102 -34.72 9.58 -1.52
CA VAL A 102 -34.82 10.17 -2.87
C VAL A 102 -33.98 9.38 -3.86
N GLN A 103 -32.73 9.08 -3.53
CA GLN A 103 -31.84 8.34 -4.42
C GLN A 103 -32.36 6.93 -4.75
N GLU A 104 -32.91 6.22 -3.76
CA GLU A 104 -33.52 4.90 -3.95
C GLU A 104 -34.77 4.97 -4.86
N MET A 105 -35.65 5.95 -4.63
CA MET A 105 -36.84 6.12 -5.47
C MET A 105 -36.48 6.50 -6.92
N VAL A 106 -35.50 7.39 -7.12
CA VAL A 106 -35.00 7.74 -8.46
C VAL A 106 -34.50 6.49 -9.19
N TYR A 107 -33.77 5.62 -8.50
CA TYR A 107 -33.33 4.34 -9.05
C TYR A 107 -34.50 3.40 -9.39
N GLN A 108 -35.51 3.28 -8.53
CA GLN A 108 -36.69 2.45 -8.78
C GLN A 108 -37.54 2.96 -9.96
N VAL A 109 -37.68 4.28 -10.10
CA VAL A 109 -38.34 4.89 -11.26
C VAL A 109 -37.58 4.56 -12.55
N ALA A 110 -36.25 4.65 -12.53
CA ALA A 110 -35.41 4.25 -13.67
C ALA A 110 -35.64 2.77 -14.06
N GLN A 111 -35.62 1.86 -13.08
CA GLN A 111 -35.91 0.44 -13.30
C GLN A 111 -37.30 0.20 -13.91
N SER A 112 -38.28 1.00 -13.51
CA SER A 112 -39.63 0.87 -14.03
C SER A 112 -39.72 1.27 -15.50
N TYR A 113 -39.05 2.36 -15.90
CA TYR A 113 -38.92 2.72 -17.31
C TYR A 113 -38.17 1.65 -18.12
N GLU A 114 -37.07 1.11 -17.58
CA GLU A 114 -36.31 0.01 -18.21
C GLU A 114 -37.21 -1.22 -18.46
N SER A 115 -38.01 -1.63 -17.46
CA SER A 115 -38.91 -2.79 -17.57
C SER A 115 -39.96 -2.64 -18.67
N LYS A 116 -40.38 -1.39 -18.94
CA LYS A 116 -41.33 -1.04 -20.00
C LYS A 116 -40.64 -0.79 -21.35
N LYS A 117 -39.31 -0.99 -21.44
CA LYS A 117 -38.47 -0.74 -22.61
C LYS A 117 -38.41 0.73 -23.04
N ASP A 118 -38.73 1.66 -22.13
CA ASP A 118 -38.52 3.09 -22.32
C ASP A 118 -37.09 3.44 -21.88
N TYR A 119 -36.12 3.02 -22.69
CA TYR A 119 -34.69 3.07 -22.33
C TYR A 119 -34.14 4.50 -22.26
N GLU A 120 -34.70 5.44 -23.02
CA GLU A 120 -34.26 6.84 -23.00
C GLU A 120 -34.57 7.49 -21.64
N LYS A 121 -35.80 7.32 -21.15
CA LYS A 121 -36.17 7.78 -19.82
C LYS A 121 -35.48 7.00 -18.72
N ALA A 122 -35.29 5.70 -18.88
CA ALA A 122 -34.53 4.91 -17.90
C ALA A 122 -33.11 5.46 -17.72
N ILE A 123 -32.40 5.74 -18.82
CA ILE A 123 -31.07 6.35 -18.80
C ILE A 123 -31.10 7.72 -18.13
N GLU A 124 -32.06 8.58 -18.48
CA GLU A 124 -32.21 9.91 -17.87
C GLU A 124 -32.31 9.82 -16.34
N TYR A 125 -33.12 8.91 -15.82
CA TYR A 125 -33.28 8.74 -14.37
C TYR A 125 -32.08 8.04 -13.72
N TYR A 126 -31.47 7.05 -14.36
CA TYR A 126 -30.24 6.43 -13.84
C TYR A 126 -29.08 7.44 -13.72
N LEU A 127 -28.99 8.41 -14.65
CA LEU A 127 -27.99 9.47 -14.60
C LEU A 127 -28.20 10.43 -13.41
N LYS A 128 -29.43 10.57 -12.91
CA LYS A 128 -29.77 11.38 -11.73
C LYS A 128 -29.36 10.73 -10.41
N VAL A 129 -29.08 9.43 -10.39
CA VAL A 129 -28.55 8.76 -9.18
C VAL A 129 -27.15 9.30 -8.90
N ALA A 130 -26.95 9.90 -7.71
CA ALA A 130 -25.74 10.61 -7.34
C ALA A 130 -24.54 9.66 -7.17
N ASN A 131 -24.76 8.50 -6.51
CA ASN A 131 -23.75 7.47 -6.38
C ASN A 131 -23.96 6.37 -7.41
N ARG A 132 -23.50 6.59 -8.65
CA ARG A 132 -23.55 5.59 -9.72
C ARG A 132 -22.58 4.45 -9.40
N THR A 133 -23.08 3.47 -8.66
CA THR A 133 -22.37 2.19 -8.43
C THR A 133 -22.26 1.42 -9.75
N ASP A 134 -21.45 0.37 -9.76
CA ASP A 134 -21.34 -0.52 -10.92
C ASP A 134 -22.70 -1.14 -11.30
N THR A 135 -23.61 -1.33 -10.35
CA THR A 135 -24.98 -1.75 -10.62
C THR A 135 -25.73 -0.74 -11.47
N VAL A 136 -25.64 0.56 -11.16
CA VAL A 136 -26.28 1.63 -11.93
C VAL A 136 -25.63 1.75 -13.31
N ARG A 137 -24.29 1.72 -13.37
CA ARG A 137 -23.55 1.78 -14.65
C ARG A 137 -23.90 0.62 -15.57
N GLN A 138 -24.01 -0.60 -15.03
CA GLN A 138 -24.41 -1.78 -15.79
C GLN A 138 -25.82 -1.61 -16.38
N ARG A 139 -26.76 -1.06 -15.61
CA ARG A 139 -28.14 -0.80 -16.10
C ARG A 139 -28.16 0.22 -17.22
N ILE A 140 -27.38 1.30 -17.09
CA ILE A 140 -27.21 2.30 -18.16
C ILE A 140 -26.62 1.64 -19.42
N ALA A 141 -25.57 0.84 -19.28
CA ALA A 141 -24.93 0.13 -20.39
C ALA A 141 -25.92 -0.82 -21.10
N VAL A 142 -26.72 -1.58 -20.34
CA VAL A 142 -27.77 -2.46 -20.88
C VAL A 142 -28.82 -1.68 -21.66
N CYS A 143 -29.24 -0.51 -21.17
CA CYS A 143 -30.19 0.36 -21.88
C CYS A 143 -29.61 0.84 -23.23
N PHE A 144 -28.36 1.32 -23.24
CA PHE A 144 -27.69 1.71 -24.49
C PHE A 144 -27.52 0.53 -25.46
N LYS A 145 -27.15 -0.65 -24.95
CA LYS A 145 -27.04 -1.88 -25.73
C LYS A 145 -28.39 -2.28 -26.35
N ALA A 146 -29.49 -2.18 -25.60
CA ALA A 146 -30.84 -2.45 -26.09
C ALA A 146 -31.29 -1.46 -27.17
N GLN A 147 -30.83 -0.21 -27.10
CA GLN A 147 -31.02 0.82 -28.13
C GLN A 147 -30.07 0.68 -29.33
N LYS A 148 -29.21 -0.36 -29.36
CA LYS A 148 -28.16 -0.57 -30.37
C LYS A 148 -27.10 0.55 -30.41
N ASN A 149 -26.95 1.30 -29.34
CA ASN A 149 -25.89 2.28 -29.17
C ASN A 149 -24.69 1.65 -28.46
N TYR A 150 -24.06 0.70 -29.15
CA TYR A 150 -23.09 -0.21 -28.56
C TYR A 150 -21.85 0.50 -28.02
N MET A 151 -21.34 1.52 -28.70
CA MET A 151 -20.14 2.23 -28.24
C MET A 151 -20.39 3.10 -27.00
N GLN A 152 -21.62 3.60 -26.81
CA GLN A 152 -22.00 4.20 -25.53
C GLN A 152 -22.07 3.13 -24.43
N ALA A 153 -22.65 1.97 -24.71
CA ALA A 153 -22.65 0.85 -23.75
C ALA A 153 -21.23 0.45 -23.33
N VAL A 154 -20.30 0.34 -24.29
CA VAL A 154 -18.86 0.07 -24.04
C VAL A 154 -18.27 1.10 -23.08
N LYS A 155 -18.53 2.40 -23.30
CA LYS A 155 -18.04 3.46 -22.40
C LYS A 155 -18.49 3.21 -20.96
N TRP A 156 -19.76 2.89 -20.76
CA TRP A 156 -20.31 2.63 -19.42
C TRP A 156 -19.76 1.34 -18.79
N TYR A 157 -19.58 0.27 -19.57
CA TYR A 157 -18.93 -0.95 -19.08
C TYR A 157 -17.49 -0.68 -18.64
N LEU A 158 -16.72 0.11 -19.39
CA LEU A 158 -15.33 0.44 -19.05
C LEU A 158 -15.20 1.41 -17.85
N GLU A 159 -16.26 2.10 -17.47
CA GLU A 159 -16.30 2.91 -16.23
C GLU A 159 -16.57 2.07 -14.97
N MET A 160 -16.96 0.80 -15.12
CA MET A 160 -17.15 -0.13 -14.00
C MET A 160 -15.81 -0.65 -13.48
N LYS A 161 -15.81 -1.29 -12.30
CA LYS A 161 -14.65 -2.08 -11.88
C LYS A 161 -14.34 -3.14 -12.93
N ARG A 162 -13.13 -3.07 -13.50
CA ARG A 162 -12.65 -4.01 -14.51
C ARG A 162 -12.73 -5.45 -14.00
N SER A 163 -13.40 -6.29 -14.77
CA SER A 163 -13.45 -7.74 -14.61
C SER A 163 -13.65 -8.40 -15.97
N ASP A 164 -13.24 -9.65 -16.12
CA ASP A 164 -13.33 -10.34 -17.41
C ASP A 164 -14.78 -10.52 -17.87
N THR A 165 -15.73 -10.64 -16.94
CA THR A 165 -17.17 -10.63 -17.25
C THR A 165 -17.60 -9.31 -17.87
N VAL A 166 -17.11 -8.17 -17.37
CA VAL A 166 -17.38 -6.85 -17.97
C VAL A 166 -16.73 -6.75 -19.34
N LEU A 167 -15.51 -7.26 -19.51
CA LEU A 167 -14.83 -7.26 -20.80
C LEU A 167 -15.54 -8.14 -21.84
N ILE A 168 -16.18 -9.25 -21.44
CA ILE A 168 -17.03 -10.04 -22.35
C ILE A 168 -18.21 -9.22 -22.87
N GLU A 169 -18.85 -8.40 -22.02
CA GLU A 169 -19.92 -7.48 -22.47
C GLU A 169 -19.39 -6.41 -23.44
N VAL A 170 -18.17 -5.91 -23.19
CA VAL A 170 -17.48 -5.00 -24.12
C VAL A 170 -17.22 -5.67 -25.47
N VAL A 171 -16.68 -6.90 -25.47
CA VAL A 171 -16.47 -7.70 -26.69
C VAL A 171 -17.77 -7.87 -27.45
N ASP A 172 -18.86 -8.25 -26.77
CA ASP A 172 -20.17 -8.44 -27.41
C ASP A 172 -20.68 -7.15 -28.06
N CYS A 173 -20.56 -6.01 -27.37
CA CYS A 173 -20.92 -4.72 -27.94
C CYS A 173 -20.05 -4.35 -29.15
N CYS A 174 -18.73 -4.54 -29.08
CA CYS A 174 -17.84 -4.29 -30.22
C CYS A 174 -18.21 -5.16 -31.43
N LYS A 175 -18.53 -6.44 -31.21
CA LYS A 175 -18.98 -7.34 -32.27
C LYS A 175 -20.29 -6.88 -32.91
N LEU A 176 -21.27 -6.50 -32.10
CA LEU A 176 -22.57 -6.04 -32.58
C LEU A 176 -22.48 -4.71 -33.36
N ASP A 177 -21.48 -3.87 -33.06
CA ASP A 177 -21.19 -2.62 -33.79
C ASP A 177 -20.36 -2.83 -35.07
N GLY A 178 -19.83 -4.05 -35.31
CA GLY A 178 -18.89 -4.32 -36.41
C GLY A 178 -17.46 -3.82 -36.14
N LYS A 179 -17.11 -3.56 -34.88
CA LYS A 179 -15.78 -3.15 -34.40
C LYS A 179 -14.91 -4.37 -34.12
N ASP A 180 -14.67 -5.14 -35.17
CA ASP A 180 -14.00 -6.43 -35.09
C ASP A 180 -12.59 -6.35 -34.50
N LYS A 181 -11.87 -5.29 -34.85
CA LYS A 181 -10.51 -5.05 -34.37
C LYS A 181 -10.52 -4.88 -32.85
N GLU A 182 -11.41 -4.04 -32.33
CA GLU A 182 -11.55 -3.78 -30.90
C GLU A 182 -12.04 -5.01 -30.14
N ALA A 183 -12.94 -5.80 -30.72
CA ALA A 183 -13.39 -7.06 -30.12
C ALA A 183 -12.22 -8.04 -29.90
N ILE A 184 -11.34 -8.20 -30.89
CA ILE A 184 -10.13 -9.05 -30.78
C ILE A 184 -9.17 -8.53 -29.70
N TYR A 185 -8.98 -7.20 -29.62
CA TYR A 185 -8.16 -6.60 -28.57
C TYR A 185 -8.65 -7.00 -27.18
N TRP A 186 -9.95 -6.81 -26.91
CA TRP A 186 -10.53 -7.14 -25.61
C TRP A 186 -10.56 -8.63 -25.31
N LEU A 187 -10.70 -9.48 -26.33
CA LEU A 187 -10.57 -10.93 -26.15
C LEU A 187 -9.18 -11.32 -25.66
N PHE A 188 -8.12 -10.74 -26.21
CA PHE A 188 -6.77 -10.98 -25.69
C PHE A 188 -6.56 -10.40 -24.30
N GLU A 189 -7.14 -9.24 -23.98
CA GLU A 189 -7.07 -8.67 -22.62
C GLU A 189 -7.75 -9.56 -21.56
N ILE A 190 -8.67 -10.45 -21.96
CA ILE A 190 -9.25 -11.50 -21.08
C ILE A 190 -8.33 -12.72 -20.99
N LEU A 191 -7.67 -13.10 -22.09
CA LEU A 191 -6.87 -14.32 -22.17
C LEU A 191 -5.41 -14.15 -21.69
N GLU A 192 -4.93 -12.91 -21.55
CA GLU A 192 -3.55 -12.58 -21.18
C GLU A 192 -3.50 -11.73 -19.89
N PRO A 193 -3.18 -12.30 -18.71
CA PRO A 193 -2.82 -13.69 -18.42
C PRO A 193 -4.03 -14.60 -18.18
N LEU A 194 -3.84 -15.91 -18.36
CA LEU A 194 -4.83 -16.93 -18.00
C LEU A 194 -5.00 -17.02 -16.48
N ASN A 195 -6.26 -16.96 -16.04
CA ASN A 195 -6.69 -17.02 -14.64
C ASN A 195 -7.71 -18.15 -14.38
N ASP A 196 -7.97 -19.03 -15.37
CA ASP A 196 -8.87 -20.18 -15.30
C ASP A 196 -10.31 -19.83 -14.87
N ASN A 197 -10.85 -18.74 -15.40
CA ASN A 197 -12.22 -18.30 -15.10
C ASN A 197 -13.24 -18.58 -16.22
N SER A 198 -14.53 -18.41 -15.92
CA SER A 198 -15.61 -18.69 -16.87
C SER A 198 -15.64 -17.74 -18.07
N ALA A 199 -15.12 -16.51 -17.91
CA ALA A 199 -15.05 -15.54 -19.00
C ALA A 199 -13.98 -15.94 -20.02
N GLU A 200 -12.85 -16.51 -19.59
CA GLU A 200 -11.83 -17.05 -20.50
C GLU A 200 -12.38 -18.15 -21.39
N THR A 201 -13.19 -19.08 -20.85
CA THR A 201 -13.83 -20.13 -21.66
C THR A 201 -14.70 -19.52 -22.76
N THR A 202 -15.43 -18.45 -22.45
CA THR A 202 -16.24 -17.71 -23.42
C THR A 202 -15.36 -16.99 -24.44
N ALA A 203 -14.29 -16.32 -23.98
CA ALA A 203 -13.35 -15.62 -24.83
C ALA A 203 -12.64 -16.56 -25.82
N PHE A 204 -12.25 -17.77 -25.39
CA PHE A 204 -11.69 -18.79 -26.27
C PHE A 204 -12.64 -19.18 -27.38
N LYS A 205 -13.90 -19.50 -27.04
CA LYS A 205 -14.89 -19.83 -28.06
C LYS A 205 -15.05 -18.68 -29.07
N LEU A 206 -15.13 -17.45 -28.55
CA LEU A 206 -15.32 -16.28 -29.40
C LEU A 206 -14.12 -15.98 -30.30
N ILE A 207 -12.89 -16.13 -29.80
CA ILE A 207 -11.68 -15.84 -30.58
C ILE A 207 -11.42 -16.91 -31.64
N GLU A 208 -11.82 -18.17 -31.39
CA GLU A 208 -11.71 -19.26 -32.37
C GLU A 208 -12.74 -19.19 -33.50
N GLU A 209 -13.97 -18.80 -33.17
CA GLU A 209 -15.04 -18.64 -34.16
C GLU A 209 -14.92 -17.32 -34.94
N TYR A 210 -14.00 -16.43 -34.53
CA TYR A 210 -13.89 -15.08 -35.06
C TYR A 210 -13.39 -15.06 -36.51
N LYS A 211 -14.23 -14.58 -37.43
CA LYS A 211 -13.87 -14.39 -38.84
C LYS A 211 -13.72 -12.91 -39.13
N TYR A 212 -12.47 -12.44 -39.20
CA TYR A 212 -12.14 -11.05 -39.51
C TYR A 212 -11.27 -10.95 -40.77
N GLN A 213 -11.72 -10.19 -41.77
CA GLN A 213 -11.06 -10.13 -43.09
C GLN A 213 -9.66 -9.52 -43.03
N ASN A 214 -9.45 -8.50 -42.19
CA ASN A 214 -8.18 -7.77 -42.09
C ASN A 214 -7.29 -8.28 -40.95
N LEU A 215 -7.56 -9.49 -40.42
CA LEU A 215 -6.90 -10.04 -39.24
C LEU A 215 -5.38 -9.96 -39.28
N LYS A 216 -4.77 -10.40 -40.39
CA LYS A 216 -3.30 -10.40 -40.54
C LYS A 216 -2.69 -9.00 -40.66
N VAL A 217 -3.48 -8.00 -41.06
CA VAL A 217 -3.02 -6.61 -41.20
C VAL A 217 -3.07 -5.90 -39.86
N ASP A 218 -4.19 -5.99 -39.16
CA ASP A 218 -4.39 -5.32 -37.88
C ASP A 218 -3.73 -6.06 -36.70
N TYR A 219 -3.59 -7.38 -36.80
CA TYR A 219 -2.96 -8.26 -35.82
C TYR A 219 -1.98 -9.23 -36.50
N PRO A 220 -0.81 -8.76 -36.95
CA PRO A 220 0.16 -9.61 -37.64
C PRO A 220 0.65 -10.78 -36.78
N ASN A 221 0.64 -10.64 -35.44
CA ASN A 221 1.04 -11.66 -34.48
C ASN A 221 -0.16 -12.41 -33.85
N PHE A 222 -1.34 -12.37 -34.47
CA PHE A 222 -2.55 -12.99 -33.92
C PHE A 222 -2.34 -14.49 -33.60
N PHE A 223 -1.83 -15.24 -34.57
CA PHE A 223 -1.63 -16.68 -34.44
C PHE A 223 -0.52 -16.99 -33.45
N GLU A 224 0.59 -16.23 -33.46
CA GLU A 224 1.64 -16.33 -32.45
C GLU A 224 1.11 -16.12 -31.01
N ARG A 225 0.32 -15.08 -30.77
CA ARG A 225 -0.28 -14.80 -29.46
C ARG A 225 -1.22 -15.92 -29.02
N LEU A 226 -2.14 -16.31 -29.90
CA LEU A 226 -3.10 -17.37 -29.60
C LEU A 226 -2.38 -18.72 -29.37
N SER A 227 -1.32 -18.99 -30.12
CA SER A 227 -0.46 -20.16 -29.93
C SER A 227 0.19 -20.17 -28.54
N LYS A 228 0.75 -19.05 -28.08
CA LYS A 228 1.31 -18.92 -26.72
C LYS A 228 0.28 -19.23 -25.64
N ILE A 229 -0.95 -18.74 -25.81
CA ILE A 229 -2.05 -19.01 -24.88
C ILE A 229 -2.37 -20.52 -24.84
N TYR A 230 -2.42 -21.17 -26.01
CA TYR A 230 -2.63 -22.62 -26.10
C TYR A 230 -1.49 -23.44 -25.49
N ILE A 231 -0.24 -22.99 -25.61
CA ILE A 231 0.91 -23.60 -24.93
C ILE A 231 0.75 -23.51 -23.41
N SER A 232 0.33 -22.34 -22.88
CA SER A 232 0.06 -22.19 -21.46
C SER A 232 -1.06 -23.12 -20.97
N LYS A 233 -2.14 -23.27 -21.74
CA LYS A 233 -3.20 -24.26 -21.45
C LYS A 233 -2.65 -25.68 -21.43
N ALA A 234 -1.82 -26.04 -22.41
CA ALA A 234 -1.19 -27.35 -22.46
C ALA A 234 -0.37 -27.64 -21.20
N PHE A 235 0.35 -26.65 -20.67
CA PHE A 235 1.08 -26.80 -19.41
C PHE A 235 0.18 -26.93 -18.19
N ASN A 236 -0.89 -26.13 -18.09
CA ASN A 236 -1.86 -26.25 -17.00
C ASN A 236 -2.51 -27.64 -16.98
N ASN A 237 -2.79 -28.20 -18.15
CA ASN A 237 -3.40 -29.51 -18.31
C ASN A 237 -2.41 -30.68 -18.23
N TYR A 238 -1.09 -30.44 -18.32
CA TYR A 238 -0.07 -31.49 -18.51
C TYR A 238 -0.14 -32.62 -17.48
N GLY A 239 -0.35 -32.30 -16.20
CA GLY A 239 -0.43 -33.29 -15.12
C GLY A 239 -1.84 -33.84 -14.86
N ASN A 240 -2.88 -33.04 -15.08
CA ASN A 240 -4.25 -33.37 -14.69
C ASN A 240 -5.06 -34.00 -15.82
N ASN A 241 -4.82 -33.58 -17.05
CA ASN A 241 -5.51 -34.05 -18.24
C ASN A 241 -4.54 -34.13 -19.43
N PRO A 242 -3.71 -35.18 -19.51
CA PRO A 242 -2.69 -35.32 -20.56
C PRO A 242 -3.29 -35.33 -21.98
N THR A 243 -4.50 -35.89 -22.15
CA THR A 243 -5.19 -35.88 -23.45
C THR A 243 -5.49 -34.46 -23.90
N GLN A 244 -6.05 -33.63 -23.01
CA GLN A 244 -6.31 -32.23 -23.31
C GLN A 244 -5.02 -31.44 -23.51
N ALA A 245 -3.97 -31.71 -22.74
CA ALA A 245 -2.67 -31.06 -22.89
C ALA A 245 -2.06 -31.30 -24.29
N ASN A 246 -2.13 -32.54 -24.79
CA ASN A 246 -1.69 -32.86 -26.14
C ASN A 246 -2.55 -32.18 -27.22
N ALA A 247 -3.87 -32.09 -27.01
CA ALA A 247 -4.77 -31.40 -27.93
C ALA A 247 -4.49 -29.88 -27.99
N ASP A 248 -4.33 -29.23 -26.83
CA ASP A 248 -3.99 -27.81 -26.73
C ASP A 248 -2.62 -27.53 -27.39
N TYR A 249 -1.62 -28.39 -27.17
CA TYR A 249 -0.31 -28.25 -27.78
C TYR A 249 -0.34 -28.42 -29.31
N LYS A 250 -1.07 -29.42 -29.83
CA LYS A 250 -1.29 -29.60 -31.27
C LYS A 250 -1.96 -28.37 -31.89
N LYS A 251 -2.95 -27.80 -31.20
CA LYS A 251 -3.63 -26.58 -31.64
C LYS A 251 -2.66 -25.40 -31.71
N ALA A 252 -1.78 -25.23 -30.72
CA ALA A 252 -0.74 -24.20 -30.74
C ALA A 252 0.19 -24.32 -31.97
N VAL A 253 0.61 -25.54 -32.30
CA VAL A 253 1.48 -25.81 -33.47
C VAL A 253 0.73 -25.53 -34.76
N ALA A 254 -0.52 -25.97 -34.89
CA ALA A 254 -1.35 -25.74 -36.07
C ALA A 254 -1.54 -24.24 -36.36
N LEU A 255 -1.80 -23.42 -35.32
CA LEU A 255 -1.94 -21.97 -35.47
C LEU A 255 -0.69 -21.32 -36.07
N LEU A 256 0.50 -21.71 -35.62
CA LEU A 256 1.76 -21.20 -36.18
C LEU A 256 2.02 -21.72 -37.60
N CYS A 257 1.54 -22.91 -37.95
CA CYS A 257 1.63 -23.42 -39.32
C CYS A 257 0.75 -22.60 -40.28
N GLU A 258 -0.44 -22.16 -39.87
CA GLU A 258 -1.29 -21.24 -40.65
C GLU A 258 -0.62 -19.89 -40.92
N GLU A 259 0.27 -19.48 -40.04
CA GLU A 259 1.04 -18.24 -40.18
C GLU A 259 2.21 -18.40 -41.15
N THR A 260 3.01 -19.47 -41.02
CA THR A 260 4.28 -19.60 -41.75
C THR A 260 4.27 -20.58 -42.93
N SER A 261 3.16 -21.31 -43.15
CA SER A 261 3.08 -22.42 -44.12
C SER A 261 4.16 -23.50 -43.95
N ALA A 262 4.67 -23.67 -42.72
CA ALA A 262 5.71 -24.65 -42.40
C ALA A 262 5.09 -25.97 -41.94
N HIS A 263 5.87 -27.05 -41.99
CA HIS A 263 5.44 -28.36 -41.49
C HIS A 263 5.35 -28.37 -39.95
N GLU A 264 4.32 -29.02 -39.40
CA GLU A 264 4.03 -29.08 -37.96
C GLU A 264 5.23 -29.52 -37.10
N SER A 265 5.90 -30.62 -37.46
CA SER A 265 7.12 -31.07 -36.76
C SER A 265 8.23 -30.01 -36.72
N SER A 266 8.41 -29.22 -37.78
CA SER A 266 9.40 -28.13 -37.80
C SER A 266 9.01 -26.99 -36.85
N ILE A 267 7.73 -26.63 -36.80
CA ILE A 267 7.20 -25.64 -35.86
C ILE A 267 7.31 -26.13 -34.42
N SER A 268 6.90 -27.36 -34.14
CA SER A 268 7.03 -27.94 -32.80
C SER A 268 8.50 -27.97 -32.35
N LEU A 269 9.44 -28.30 -33.25
CA LEU A 269 10.87 -28.27 -32.94
C LEU A 269 11.36 -26.83 -32.64
N LYS A 270 10.88 -25.82 -33.36
CA LYS A 270 11.18 -24.41 -33.05
C LYS A 270 10.68 -24.01 -31.67
N ILE A 271 9.49 -24.47 -31.26
CA ILE A 271 8.97 -24.24 -29.90
C ILE A 271 9.90 -24.90 -28.87
N VAL A 272 10.26 -26.17 -29.06
CA VAL A 272 11.21 -26.89 -28.17
C VAL A 272 12.52 -26.12 -28.03
N ASN A 273 13.08 -25.66 -29.15
CA ASN A 273 14.34 -24.91 -29.17
C ASN A 273 14.21 -23.57 -28.43
N SER A 274 13.12 -22.84 -28.59
CA SER A 274 12.88 -21.61 -27.83
C SER A 274 12.87 -21.85 -26.32
N TYR A 275 12.24 -22.93 -25.84
CA TYR A 275 12.29 -23.29 -24.41
C TYR A 275 13.67 -23.79 -23.97
N GLN A 276 14.45 -24.40 -24.86
CA GLN A 276 15.82 -24.80 -24.60
C GLN A 276 16.73 -23.58 -24.43
N ASP A 277 16.54 -22.56 -25.27
CA ASP A 277 17.27 -21.29 -25.20
C ASP A 277 16.91 -20.55 -23.89
N ASN A 278 15.62 -20.45 -23.55
CA ASN A 278 15.16 -19.85 -22.28
C ASN A 278 15.76 -20.53 -21.04
N TYR A 279 15.88 -21.86 -21.06
CA TYR A 279 16.51 -22.61 -19.97
C TYR A 279 18.02 -22.33 -19.90
N THR A 280 18.68 -22.26 -21.05
CA THR A 280 20.12 -21.94 -21.15
C THR A 280 20.39 -20.54 -20.61
N GLU A 281 19.61 -19.55 -21.04
CA GLU A 281 19.70 -18.18 -20.54
C GLU A 281 19.47 -18.11 -19.02
N ALA A 282 18.48 -18.84 -18.49
CA ALA A 282 18.23 -18.89 -17.05
C ALA A 282 19.42 -19.48 -16.26
N LEU A 283 20.12 -20.47 -16.81
CA LEU A 283 21.33 -21.03 -16.21
C LEU A 283 22.51 -20.05 -16.25
N GLU A 284 22.70 -19.33 -17.36
CA GLU A 284 23.74 -18.31 -17.49
C GLU A 284 23.53 -17.17 -16.50
N ILE A 285 22.28 -16.71 -16.35
CA ILE A 285 21.92 -15.69 -15.35
C ILE A 285 22.19 -16.23 -13.95
N LEU A 286 21.76 -17.45 -13.62
CA LEU A 286 22.03 -18.05 -12.31
C LEU A 286 23.54 -18.15 -12.03
N ALA A 287 24.35 -18.53 -13.00
CA ALA A 287 25.81 -18.59 -12.85
C ALA A 287 26.41 -17.21 -12.55
N LYS A 288 26.04 -16.18 -13.32
CA LYS A 288 26.46 -14.78 -13.08
C LYS A 288 26.04 -14.30 -11.69
N GLN A 289 24.85 -14.66 -11.23
CA GLN A 289 24.33 -14.27 -9.92
C GLN A 289 25.01 -15.01 -8.76
N LYS A 290 25.46 -16.25 -8.96
CA LYS A 290 26.32 -16.95 -7.98
C LYS A 290 27.64 -16.23 -7.77
N GLU A 291 28.32 -15.85 -8.85
CA GLU A 291 29.55 -15.05 -8.77
C GLU A 291 29.32 -13.69 -8.09
N ALA A 292 28.20 -13.03 -8.41
CA ALA A 292 27.83 -11.77 -7.78
C ALA A 292 27.55 -11.94 -6.27
N ALA A 293 26.88 -13.03 -5.87
CA ALA A 293 26.62 -13.35 -4.47
C ALA A 293 27.92 -13.57 -3.68
N GLU A 294 28.89 -14.28 -4.25
CA GLU A 294 30.20 -14.49 -3.64
C GLU A 294 30.98 -13.18 -3.48
N ARG A 295 30.99 -12.33 -4.52
CA ARG A 295 31.59 -10.99 -4.42
C ARG A 295 30.93 -10.13 -3.34
N ASN A 296 29.60 -10.09 -3.31
CA ASN A 296 28.86 -9.34 -2.29
C ASN A 296 29.15 -9.84 -0.88
N PHE A 297 29.23 -11.15 -0.69
CA PHE A 297 29.64 -11.74 0.59
C PHE A 297 31.06 -11.34 0.98
N GLN A 298 32.00 -11.39 0.03
CA GLN A 298 33.38 -10.98 0.27
C GLN A 298 33.47 -9.50 0.67
N ASP A 299 32.67 -8.62 0.05
CA ASP A 299 32.61 -7.21 0.40
C ASP A 299 32.11 -6.99 1.85
N LYS A 300 31.09 -7.76 2.27
CA LYS A 300 30.61 -7.75 3.67
C LYS A 300 31.69 -8.20 4.66
N ILE A 301 32.47 -9.22 4.32
CA ILE A 301 33.60 -9.66 5.15
C ILE A 301 34.69 -8.58 5.20
N ASN A 302 34.97 -7.91 4.08
CA ASN A 302 35.94 -6.82 4.01
C ASN A 302 35.50 -5.60 4.83
N GLU A 303 34.20 -5.31 4.85
CA GLU A 303 33.56 -4.30 5.71
C GLU A 303 33.68 -4.67 7.20
N ALA A 304 33.26 -5.88 7.59
CA ALA A 304 33.37 -6.32 8.97
C ALA A 304 34.84 -6.32 9.47
N ASN A 305 35.80 -6.65 8.61
CA ASN A 305 37.22 -6.52 8.92
C ASN A 305 37.68 -5.05 9.09
N ARG A 306 37.09 -4.10 8.35
CA ARG A 306 37.34 -2.66 8.55
C ARG A 306 36.79 -2.22 9.91
N ASP A 307 35.56 -2.61 10.24
CA ASP A 307 34.91 -2.25 11.50
C ASP A 307 35.69 -2.77 12.72
N ILE A 308 36.20 -4.00 12.65
CA ILE A 308 37.08 -4.55 13.68
C ILE A 308 38.35 -3.68 13.83
N ARG A 309 39.02 -3.33 12.72
CA ARG A 309 40.24 -2.48 12.77
C ARG A 309 39.96 -1.10 13.34
N GLU A 310 38.81 -0.51 13.01
CA GLU A 310 38.39 0.78 13.56
C GLU A 310 38.09 0.68 15.06
N ALA A 311 37.37 -0.34 15.50
CA ALA A 311 37.08 -0.58 16.91
C ALA A 311 38.36 -0.83 17.72
N GLU A 312 39.30 -1.62 17.19
CA GLU A 312 40.63 -1.80 17.79
C GLU A 312 41.39 -0.49 17.92
N HIS A 313 41.36 0.37 16.89
CA HIS A 313 42.02 1.66 16.92
C HIS A 313 41.37 2.61 17.94
N ARG A 314 40.04 2.59 18.06
CA ARG A 314 39.32 3.36 19.10
C ARG A 314 39.66 2.86 20.50
N LEU A 315 39.68 1.54 20.71
CA LEU A 315 40.07 0.95 21.99
C LEU A 315 41.51 1.32 22.37
N ARG A 316 42.46 1.27 21.43
CA ARG A 316 43.84 1.69 21.68
C ARG A 316 43.94 3.16 22.12
N ARG A 317 43.24 4.08 21.44
CA ARG A 317 43.19 5.48 21.86
C ARG A 317 42.53 5.67 23.22
N ALA A 318 41.45 4.94 23.48
CA ALA A 318 40.76 4.97 24.76
C ALA A 318 41.63 4.49 25.93
N GLN A 319 42.60 3.60 25.70
CA GLN A 319 43.58 3.18 26.74
C GLN A 319 44.43 4.34 27.22
N ASP A 320 44.92 5.18 26.30
CA ASP A 320 45.69 6.37 26.66
C ASP A 320 44.80 7.42 27.36
N ASP A 321 43.58 7.60 26.86
CA ASP A 321 42.63 8.57 27.42
C ASP A 321 42.09 8.14 28.79
N ALA A 322 41.92 6.85 29.05
CA ALA A 322 41.50 6.31 30.34
C ALA A 322 42.55 6.61 31.42
N GLU A 323 43.84 6.45 31.10
CA GLU A 323 44.93 6.77 32.01
C GLU A 323 45.01 8.27 32.27
N ARG A 324 44.83 9.10 31.22
CA ARG A 324 44.74 10.57 31.37
C ARG A 324 43.54 10.97 32.23
N HIS A 325 42.39 10.34 32.04
CA HIS A 325 41.18 10.56 32.83
C HIS A 325 41.41 10.22 34.32
N TYR A 326 42.05 9.08 34.60
CA TYR A 326 42.45 8.73 35.96
C TYR A 326 43.38 9.78 36.58
N ARG A 327 44.43 10.21 35.86
CA ARG A 327 45.37 11.24 36.35
C ARG A 327 44.65 12.55 36.65
N ASN A 328 43.77 13.02 35.78
CA ASN A 328 42.99 14.24 36.01
C ASN A 328 42.08 14.09 37.25
N THR A 329 41.45 12.94 37.42
CA THR A 329 40.60 12.65 38.59
C THR A 329 41.42 12.66 39.87
N LEU A 330 42.61 12.06 39.85
CA LEU A 330 43.55 12.06 40.97
C LEU A 330 44.00 13.48 41.32
N THR A 331 44.43 14.27 40.32
CA THR A 331 44.84 15.67 40.51
C THR A 331 43.70 16.51 41.07
N ASN A 332 42.46 16.31 40.62
CA ASN A 332 41.30 17.01 41.16
C ASN A 332 41.03 16.66 42.63
N ALA A 333 41.18 15.39 43.01
CA ALA A 333 41.05 14.96 44.41
C ALA A 333 42.17 15.54 45.28
N GLU A 334 43.41 15.57 44.79
CA GLU A 334 44.56 16.19 45.46
C GLU A 334 44.36 17.69 45.66
N ASN A 335 43.92 18.39 44.60
CA ASN A 335 43.59 19.80 44.68
C ASN A 335 42.46 20.07 45.67
N SER A 336 41.41 19.24 45.68
CA SER A 336 40.29 19.37 46.62
C SER A 336 40.75 19.24 48.07
N LEU A 337 41.64 18.28 48.35
CA LEU A 337 42.25 18.12 49.67
C LEU A 337 43.12 19.34 50.04
N ASN A 338 43.94 19.84 49.11
CA ASN A 338 44.76 21.02 49.35
C ASN A 338 43.93 22.26 49.68
N HIS A 339 42.83 22.49 48.96
CA HIS A 339 41.90 23.59 49.24
C HIS A 339 41.20 23.41 50.59
N ALA A 340 40.75 22.19 50.92
CA ALA A 340 40.14 21.89 52.22
C ALA A 340 41.12 22.13 53.37
N ASN A 341 42.38 21.71 53.23
CA ASN A 341 43.44 21.93 54.22
C ASN A 341 43.76 23.42 54.39
N LYS A 342 43.87 24.18 53.29
CA LYS A 342 44.08 25.63 53.34
C LYS A 342 42.95 26.32 54.10
N ARG A 343 41.69 26.03 53.75
CA ARG A 343 40.52 26.61 54.42
C ARG A 343 40.44 26.20 55.90
N TYR A 344 40.77 24.96 56.23
CA TYR A 344 40.87 24.51 57.61
C TYR A 344 41.92 25.32 58.39
N SER A 345 43.12 25.51 57.83
CA SER A 345 44.16 26.33 58.49
C SER A 345 43.74 27.79 58.68
N GLU A 346 43.07 28.40 57.69
CA GLU A 346 42.54 29.77 57.79
C GLU A 346 41.48 29.91 58.89
N ILE A 347 40.55 28.95 59.01
CA ILE A 347 39.52 28.97 60.07
C ILE A 347 40.14 28.73 61.45
N MET A 348 41.12 27.84 61.56
CA MET A 348 41.81 27.58 62.83
C MET A 348 42.64 28.79 63.30
N ALA A 349 43.15 29.60 62.37
CA ALA A 349 43.88 30.83 62.68
C ALA A 349 42.99 32.03 63.02
N LYS A 350 41.68 31.96 62.71
CA LYS A 350 40.72 33.05 62.98
C LYS A 350 40.30 33.03 64.47
N PRO A 351 40.62 34.07 65.26
CA PRO A 351 40.35 34.08 66.70
C PRO A 351 38.86 33.96 67.06
N GLU A 352 38.01 34.46 66.15
CA GLU A 352 36.57 34.63 66.33
C GLU A 352 35.76 33.46 65.73
N ALA A 353 36.42 32.44 65.18
CA ALA A 353 35.76 31.30 64.59
C ALA A 353 35.09 30.42 65.65
N THR A 354 33.82 30.13 65.44
CA THR A 354 33.00 29.26 66.30
C THR A 354 33.45 27.80 66.23
N GLN A 355 33.14 27.02 67.26
CA GLN A 355 33.47 25.58 67.27
C GLN A 355 32.77 24.83 66.12
N GLN A 356 31.54 25.22 65.77
CA GLN A 356 30.82 24.65 64.63
C GLN A 356 31.54 24.89 63.30
N GLU A 357 32.13 26.08 63.08
CA GLU A 357 32.91 26.37 61.87
C GLU A 357 34.18 25.53 61.79
N LYS A 358 34.86 25.32 62.93
CA LYS A 358 36.05 24.46 63.03
C LYS A 358 35.70 22.99 62.73
N ASP A 359 34.62 22.48 63.31
CA ASP A 359 34.14 21.10 63.10
C ASP A 359 33.67 20.87 61.66
N TYR A 360 33.04 21.88 61.04
CA TYR A 360 32.67 21.82 59.62
C TYR A 360 33.91 21.76 58.72
N ALA A 361 34.90 22.63 58.95
CA ALA A 361 36.14 22.62 58.16
C ALA A 361 36.91 21.31 58.29
N LYS A 362 36.96 20.72 59.50
CA LYS A 362 37.58 19.40 59.72
C LYS A 362 36.87 18.29 58.94
N ARG A 363 35.53 18.27 58.94
CA ARG A 363 34.74 17.31 58.15
C ARG A 363 35.01 17.41 56.64
N GLN A 364 35.23 18.62 56.12
CA GLN A 364 35.58 18.82 54.71
C GLN A 364 36.96 18.20 54.37
N VAL A 365 37.96 18.37 55.24
CA VAL A 365 39.28 17.71 55.10
C VAL A 365 39.13 16.20 55.12
N ASP A 366 38.41 15.65 56.11
CA ASP A 366 38.22 14.20 56.24
C ASP A 366 37.43 13.60 55.06
N SER A 367 36.49 14.36 54.51
CA SER A 367 35.77 13.99 53.29
C SER A 367 36.69 13.97 52.07
N ALA A 368 37.47 15.03 51.86
CA ALA A 368 38.40 15.13 50.74
C ALA A 368 39.53 14.08 50.81
N GLN A 369 40.01 13.78 52.02
CA GLN A 369 41.01 12.73 52.25
C GLN A 369 40.46 11.34 51.92
N ARG A 370 39.22 11.04 52.31
CA ARG A 370 38.55 9.78 51.95
C ARG A 370 38.39 9.65 50.45
N GLU A 371 38.02 10.73 49.76
CA GLU A 371 37.88 10.75 48.31
C GLU A 371 39.23 10.52 47.60
N LEU A 372 40.31 11.18 48.04
CA LEU A 372 41.64 10.95 47.49
C LEU A 372 42.08 9.48 47.66
N THR A 373 41.88 8.91 48.85
CA THR A 373 42.18 7.50 49.11
C THR A 373 41.33 6.58 48.23
N ARG A 374 40.04 6.89 48.06
CA ARG A 374 39.14 6.14 47.18
C ARG A 374 39.65 6.15 45.74
N VAL A 375 39.94 7.33 45.18
CA VAL A 375 40.44 7.47 43.81
C VAL A 375 41.76 6.71 43.62
N ARG A 376 42.71 6.81 44.56
CA ARG A 376 43.99 6.08 44.50
C ARG A 376 43.80 4.56 44.47
N ASN A 377 42.88 4.04 45.29
CA ASN A 377 42.62 2.62 45.38
C ASN A 377 41.75 2.10 44.21
N SER A 378 40.95 2.97 43.59
CA SER A 378 40.04 2.62 42.49
C SER A 378 40.62 2.89 41.09
N ARG A 379 41.94 3.06 40.92
CA ARG A 379 42.57 3.26 39.58
C ARG A 379 42.09 2.23 38.57
N HIS A 380 42.14 0.95 38.94
CA HIS A 380 41.78 -0.14 38.04
C HIS A 380 40.30 -0.07 37.64
N GLU A 381 39.41 0.25 38.58
CA GLU A 381 37.97 0.38 38.32
C GLU A 381 37.67 1.56 37.39
N ILE A 382 38.25 2.73 37.66
CA ILE A 382 38.08 3.96 36.87
C ILE A 382 38.53 3.72 35.42
N VAL A 383 39.70 3.10 35.22
CA VAL A 383 40.22 2.78 33.88
C VAL A 383 39.36 1.72 33.19
N ARG A 384 38.98 0.66 33.89
CA ARG A 384 38.14 -0.42 33.34
C ARG A 384 36.76 0.11 32.91
N ASP A 385 36.11 0.91 33.73
CA ASP A 385 34.78 1.46 33.42
C ASP A 385 34.84 2.43 32.23
N TYR A 386 35.94 3.17 32.08
CA TYR A 386 36.19 4.00 30.90
C TYR A 386 36.34 3.17 29.61
N LEU A 387 37.04 2.03 29.68
CA LEU A 387 37.33 1.17 28.52
C LEU A 387 36.17 0.26 28.10
N ARG A 388 35.33 -0.13 29.06
CA ARG A 388 34.20 -1.05 28.85
C ARG A 388 33.35 -0.80 27.59
N PRO A 389 32.93 0.45 27.24
CA PRO A 389 32.15 0.67 26.02
C PRO A 389 32.94 0.32 24.75
N TYR A 390 34.23 0.63 24.68
CA TYR A 390 35.10 0.34 23.53
C TYR A 390 35.41 -1.16 23.40
N GLU A 391 35.59 -1.86 24.52
CA GLU A 391 35.72 -3.32 24.53
C GLU A 391 34.46 -4.00 23.99
N ARG A 392 33.27 -3.52 24.40
CA ARG A 392 31.99 -4.02 23.88
C ARG A 392 31.81 -3.78 22.39
N GLU A 393 32.24 -2.62 21.89
CA GLU A 393 32.20 -2.29 20.47
C GLU A 393 33.06 -3.28 19.66
N LEU A 394 34.30 -3.52 20.09
CA LEU A 394 35.19 -4.49 19.45
C LEU A 394 34.62 -5.91 19.45
N GLU A 395 34.07 -6.36 20.58
CA GLU A 395 33.45 -7.68 20.69
C GLU A 395 32.17 -7.81 19.85
N SER A 396 31.39 -6.73 19.71
CA SER A 396 30.25 -6.70 18.78
C SER A 396 30.73 -6.88 17.33
N ALA A 397 31.71 -6.10 16.89
CA ALA A 397 32.23 -6.17 15.52
C ALA A 397 32.82 -7.56 15.19
N LYS A 398 33.55 -8.18 16.12
CA LYS A 398 34.04 -9.56 15.97
C LYS A 398 32.89 -10.57 15.87
N ARG A 399 31.86 -10.42 16.70
CA ARG A 399 30.68 -11.30 16.70
C ARG A 399 29.89 -11.16 15.40
N GLU A 400 29.76 -9.96 14.87
CA GLU A 400 29.11 -9.71 13.58
C GLU A 400 29.84 -10.42 12.45
N LYS A 401 31.18 -10.29 12.38
CA LYS A 401 32.00 -11.06 11.43
C LYS A 401 31.79 -12.57 11.59
N TYR A 402 31.85 -13.08 12.82
CA TYR A 402 31.64 -14.51 13.09
C TYR A 402 30.26 -14.99 12.61
N ASN A 403 29.20 -14.21 12.86
CA ASN A 403 27.86 -14.53 12.39
C ASN A 403 27.79 -14.55 10.86
N LEU A 404 28.42 -13.58 10.18
CA LEU A 404 28.51 -13.55 8.71
C LEU A 404 29.21 -14.81 8.16
N GLU A 405 30.35 -15.20 8.75
CA GLU A 405 31.10 -16.39 8.33
C GLU A 405 30.31 -17.68 8.56
N ARG A 406 29.65 -17.80 9.72
CA ARG A 406 28.78 -18.93 10.06
C ARG A 406 27.61 -19.05 9.08
N ASP A 407 26.99 -17.93 8.73
CA ASP A 407 25.76 -17.90 7.92
C ASP A 407 26.04 -17.75 6.42
N LYS A 408 27.30 -17.87 5.98
CA LYS A 408 27.74 -17.70 4.58
C LYS A 408 26.85 -18.42 3.57
N ILE A 409 26.60 -19.72 3.79
CA ILE A 409 25.82 -20.56 2.88
C ILE A 409 24.40 -20.01 2.77
N GLN A 410 23.77 -19.66 3.88
CA GLN A 410 22.41 -19.13 3.90
C GLN A 410 22.31 -17.77 3.21
N ILE A 411 23.29 -16.88 3.44
CA ILE A 411 23.34 -15.55 2.82
C ILE A 411 23.44 -15.68 1.29
N ILE A 412 24.32 -16.55 0.81
CA ILE A 412 24.48 -16.80 -0.63
C ILE A 412 23.23 -17.47 -1.21
N GLU A 413 22.69 -18.51 -0.55
CA GLU A 413 21.49 -19.21 -1.02
C GLU A 413 20.28 -18.27 -1.09
N ASN A 414 20.08 -17.42 -0.09
CA ASN A 414 19.02 -16.41 -0.08
C ASN A 414 19.15 -15.44 -1.25
N TYR A 415 20.38 -15.03 -1.57
CA TYR A 415 20.64 -14.13 -2.71
C TYR A 415 20.30 -14.79 -4.05
N ILE A 416 20.67 -16.07 -4.23
CA ILE A 416 20.49 -16.78 -5.53
C ILE A 416 19.14 -17.49 -5.67
N SER A 417 18.40 -17.69 -4.59
CA SER A 417 17.14 -18.46 -4.57
C SER A 417 16.14 -18.06 -5.66
N PRO A 418 15.87 -16.75 -5.90
CA PRO A 418 14.95 -16.35 -6.98
C PRO A 418 15.40 -16.81 -8.37
N TYR A 419 16.71 -16.81 -8.64
CA TYR A 419 17.27 -17.23 -9.93
C TYR A 419 17.31 -18.74 -10.08
N LYS A 420 17.55 -19.46 -8.98
CA LYS A 420 17.45 -20.92 -8.93
C LYS A 420 16.02 -21.38 -9.23
N ASN A 421 15.02 -20.75 -8.62
CA ASN A 421 13.61 -21.02 -8.89
C ASN A 421 13.25 -20.74 -10.36
N LYS A 422 13.78 -19.66 -10.95
CA LYS A 422 13.60 -19.37 -12.39
C LYS A 422 14.19 -20.46 -13.29
N ALA A 423 15.42 -20.91 -13.01
CA ALA A 423 16.07 -21.97 -13.77
C ALA A 423 15.35 -23.32 -13.63
N GLU A 424 14.90 -23.66 -12.43
CA GLU A 424 14.10 -24.87 -12.16
C GLU A 424 12.75 -24.83 -12.90
N ASN A 425 12.06 -23.69 -12.88
CA ASN A 425 10.83 -23.51 -13.62
C ASN A 425 11.05 -23.63 -15.15
N ALA A 426 12.09 -22.97 -15.69
CA ALA A 426 12.43 -23.08 -17.11
C ALA A 426 12.76 -24.53 -17.52
N LYS A 427 13.49 -25.27 -16.66
CA LYS A 427 13.76 -26.70 -16.85
C LYS A 427 12.47 -27.52 -16.91
N LYS A 428 11.53 -27.28 -15.99
CA LYS A 428 10.25 -27.97 -15.93
C LYS A 428 9.43 -27.74 -17.20
N LEU A 429 9.33 -26.49 -17.64
CA LEU A 429 8.63 -26.13 -18.87
C LEU A 429 9.27 -26.77 -20.10
N LEU A 430 10.60 -26.73 -20.21
CA LEU A 430 11.34 -27.41 -21.29
C LEU A 430 11.05 -28.92 -21.33
N GLN A 431 11.02 -29.58 -20.17
CA GLN A 431 10.68 -31.01 -20.10
C GLN A 431 9.25 -31.27 -20.57
N MET A 432 8.29 -30.45 -20.14
CA MET A 432 6.89 -30.55 -20.58
C MET A 432 6.78 -30.40 -22.10
N VAL A 433 7.40 -29.37 -22.68
CA VAL A 433 7.38 -29.14 -24.14
C VAL A 433 8.04 -30.29 -24.90
N LYS A 434 9.17 -30.83 -24.42
CA LYS A 434 9.82 -32.00 -25.06
C LYS A 434 8.91 -33.22 -25.07
N THR A 435 8.22 -33.49 -23.96
CA THR A 435 7.27 -34.61 -23.90
C THR A 435 6.07 -34.36 -24.81
N LEU A 436 5.49 -33.16 -24.80
CA LEU A 436 4.38 -32.80 -25.69
C LEU A 436 4.79 -32.89 -27.16
N HIS A 437 6.01 -32.48 -27.52
CA HIS A 437 6.55 -32.69 -28.86
C HIS A 437 6.58 -34.17 -29.22
N ASN A 438 7.31 -34.99 -28.46
CA ASN A 438 7.49 -36.42 -28.74
C ASN A 438 6.19 -37.23 -28.80
N ASN A 439 5.16 -36.80 -28.07
CA ASN A 439 3.85 -37.46 -28.07
C ASN A 439 3.01 -37.15 -29.32
N ASN A 440 3.32 -36.07 -30.03
CA ASN A 440 2.44 -35.53 -31.07
C ASN A 440 3.09 -35.44 -32.46
N PHE A 441 4.41 -35.32 -32.54
CA PHE A 441 5.18 -35.06 -33.77
C PHE A 441 6.51 -35.81 -33.74
#